data_AF-A0A0A8H271-F1
#
_entry.id   AF-A0A0A8H271-F1
#
_cell.length_a   1.000
_cell.length_b   1.000
_cell.length_c   1.000
_cell.angle_alpha   90.00
_cell.angle_beta   90.00
_cell.angle_gamma   90.00
#
_symmetry.space_group_name_H-M   'P 1'
#
loop_
_entity.id
_entity.type
_entity.pdbx_description
1 polymer ?
#
loop_
_entity_poly.entity_id
_entity_poly.type
_entity_poly.pdbx_seq_one_letter_code
_entity_poly.pdbx_strand_id
1 'polypeptide(L)'
;MNNLTKKKSQKIIDDLLKQLGMEEQNRTVFHLKNINEKEKQIILDAKCKEVLEPWFIIDENDEVKTMFSIKTLIDFFQKAKEIQRHNFELRLEKAIYQQIPIDFHDVWIVAMDEIQKQINNGTKEANIDLEQLITNIHIKHPNLFFNMKEMAQKVQNNERL
;
A
#
# COMPACT_ATOMS: atom_id res chain seq x y z
N MET A 1 16.80 39.56 11.04
CA MET A 1 15.82 38.65 11.68
C MET A 1 14.44 38.97 11.13
N ASN A 2 13.93 38.20 10.16
CA ASN A 2 12.51 38.24 9.76
C ASN A 2 12.03 36.80 9.68
N ASN A 3 11.71 36.26 10.87
CA ASN A 3 10.92 35.05 11.04
C ASN A 3 9.47 35.44 10.74
N LEU A 4 9.02 35.25 9.50
CA LEU A 4 7.64 35.45 9.08
C LEU A 4 7.19 34.17 8.38
N THR A 5 6.54 33.31 9.18
CA THR A 5 5.62 32.25 8.76
C THR A 5 6.06 31.43 7.54
N LYS A 6 6.66 30.25 7.79
CA LYS A 6 6.75 29.18 6.76
C LYS A 6 5.34 29.02 6.17
N LYS A 7 5.15 29.44 4.91
CA LYS A 7 3.84 29.35 4.25
C LYS A 7 3.38 27.90 4.26
N LYS A 8 2.07 27.66 4.41
CA LYS A 8 1.48 26.32 4.48
C LYS A 8 1.92 25.49 3.26
N SER A 9 2.01 26.14 2.10
CA SER A 9 2.50 25.56 0.85
C SER A 9 3.93 24.98 0.92
N GLN A 10 4.89 25.71 1.48
CA GLN A 10 6.28 25.24 1.58
C GLN A 10 6.39 23.99 2.45
N LYS A 11 5.66 23.94 3.56
CA LYS A 11 5.64 22.75 4.41
C LYS A 11 5.09 21.53 3.66
N ILE A 12 4.01 21.69 2.90
CA ILE A 12 3.41 20.61 2.11
C ILE A 12 4.40 20.09 1.04
N ILE A 13 5.12 21.00 0.37
CA ILE A 13 6.14 20.64 -0.63
C ILE A 13 7.29 19.88 0.04
N ASP A 14 7.82 20.41 1.16
CA ASP A 14 8.92 19.78 1.89
C ASP A 14 8.53 18.37 2.39
N ASP A 15 7.30 18.22 2.91
CA ASP A 15 6.76 16.93 3.37
C ASP A 15 6.64 15.91 2.22
N LEU A 16 6.17 16.34 1.04
CA LEU A 16 6.07 15.46 -0.13
C LEU A 16 7.45 15.07 -0.66
N LEU A 17 8.40 16.00 -0.76
CA LEU A 17 9.76 15.70 -1.21
C LEU A 17 10.43 14.68 -0.30
N LYS A 18 10.24 14.81 1.02
CA LYS A 18 10.72 13.83 2.00
C LYS A 18 10.10 12.46 1.80
N GLN A 19 8.80 12.38 1.53
CA GLN A 19 8.12 11.10 1.23
C GLN A 19 8.62 10.46 -0.08
N LEU A 20 8.99 11.29 -1.06
CA LEU A 20 9.55 10.84 -2.35
C LEU A 20 11.04 10.51 -2.27
N GLY A 21 11.70 10.76 -1.13
CA GLY A 21 13.15 10.55 -0.97
C GLY A 21 14.00 11.54 -1.78
N MET A 22 13.48 12.73 -2.07
CA MET A 22 14.14 13.75 -2.88
C MET A 22 14.73 14.84 -1.99
N GLU A 23 15.84 15.43 -2.42
CA GLU A 23 16.49 16.53 -1.71
C GLU A 23 15.75 17.86 -1.95
N GLU A 24 15.68 18.72 -0.93
CA GLU A 24 14.99 20.02 -1.00
C GLU A 24 15.53 20.96 -2.11
N GLN A 25 16.77 20.74 -2.54
CA GLN A 25 17.44 21.48 -3.61
C GLN A 25 16.97 21.12 -5.03
N ASN A 26 16.27 19.99 -5.18
CA ASN A 26 15.77 19.49 -6.46
C ASN A 26 14.25 19.73 -6.59
N ARG A 27 13.80 20.94 -6.28
CA ARG A 27 12.39 21.33 -6.42
C ARG A 27 12.17 22.34 -7.52
N THR A 28 11.20 22.07 -8.37
CA THR A 28 10.68 23.02 -9.35
C THR A 28 9.37 23.58 -8.80
N VAL A 29 9.35 24.88 -8.49
CA VAL A 29 8.16 25.55 -7.96
C VAL A 29 7.71 26.63 -8.93
N PHE A 30 6.45 26.58 -9.30
CA PHE A 30 5.75 27.56 -10.11
C PHE A 30 4.71 28.29 -9.25
N HIS A 31 4.54 29.58 -9.47
CA HIS A 31 3.47 30.39 -8.92
C HIS A 31 2.41 30.63 -9.98
N LEU A 32 1.18 30.23 -9.68
CA LEU A 32 0.01 30.47 -10.53
C LEU A 32 -0.64 31.78 -10.09
N LYS A 33 -0.73 32.74 -11.02
CA LYS A 33 -1.52 33.97 -10.87
C LYS A 33 -2.66 33.97 -11.88
N ASN A 34 -3.84 34.43 -11.46
CA ASN A 34 -4.96 34.62 -12.35
C ASN A 34 -4.89 36.04 -12.92
N ILE A 35 -4.81 36.17 -14.25
CA ILE A 35 -4.86 37.48 -14.91
C ILE A 35 -6.33 37.90 -15.08
N ASN A 36 -7.19 36.95 -15.48
CA ASN A 36 -8.64 37.11 -15.61
C ASN A 36 -9.34 35.73 -15.53
N GLU A 37 -10.65 35.66 -15.77
CA GLU A 37 -11.42 34.40 -15.70
C GLU A 37 -10.95 33.32 -16.70
N LYS A 38 -10.27 33.70 -17.80
CA LYS A 38 -9.85 32.79 -18.89
C LYS A 38 -8.34 32.63 -19.02
N GLU A 39 -7.56 33.49 -18.38
CA GLU A 39 -6.11 33.56 -18.52
C GLU A 39 -5.43 33.40 -17.17
N LYS A 40 -4.51 32.44 -17.12
CA LYS A 40 -3.67 32.19 -15.96
C LYS A 40 -2.20 32.31 -16.37
N GLN A 41 -1.43 32.95 -15.50
CA GLN A 41 0.00 33.11 -15.65
C GLN A 41 0.72 32.13 -14.72
N ILE A 42 1.69 31.41 -15.26
CA ILE A 42 2.58 30.53 -14.49
C ILE A 42 3.95 31.19 -14.45
N ILE A 43 4.47 31.44 -13.25
CA ILE A 43 5.77 32.08 -13.03
C ILE A 43 6.69 31.06 -12.35
N LEU A 44 7.79 30.70 -13.00
CA LEU A 44 8.81 29.83 -12.39
C LEU A 44 9.57 30.60 -11.30
N ASP A 45 9.70 30.03 -10.11
CA ASP A 45 10.57 30.58 -9.07
C ASP A 45 12.03 30.44 -9.52
N ALA A 46 12.71 31.57 -9.71
CA ALA A 46 14.07 31.69 -10.27
C ALA A 46 15.16 30.99 -9.43
N LYS A 47 14.80 30.43 -8.27
CA LYS A 47 15.70 29.61 -7.44
C LYS A 47 15.98 28.22 -8.04
N CYS A 48 15.25 27.83 -9.08
CA CYS A 48 15.41 26.55 -9.74
C CYS A 48 16.61 26.57 -10.71
N LYS A 49 17.65 25.77 -10.42
CA LYS A 49 18.82 25.62 -11.31
C LYS A 49 18.56 24.67 -12.48
N GLU A 50 17.78 23.62 -12.23
CA GLU A 50 17.35 22.62 -13.21
C GLU A 50 15.88 22.28 -12.97
N VAL A 51 15.10 22.26 -14.05
CA VAL A 51 13.67 21.93 -14.02
C VAL A 51 13.53 20.42 -13.86
N LEU A 52 13.47 19.97 -12.62
CA LEU A 52 13.31 18.56 -12.24
C LEU A 52 11.85 18.27 -11.86
N GLU A 53 11.32 17.14 -12.31
CA GLU A 53 10.02 16.62 -11.83
C GLU A 53 10.16 16.07 -10.40
N PRO A 54 9.13 16.18 -9.54
CA PRO A 54 7.81 16.76 -9.83
C PRO A 54 7.78 18.29 -9.81
N TRP A 55 6.85 18.85 -10.57
CA TRP A 55 6.62 20.28 -10.63
C TRP A 55 5.53 20.69 -9.64
N PHE A 56 5.87 21.56 -8.71
CA PHE A 56 4.93 22.10 -7.74
C PHE A 56 4.36 23.42 -8.24
N ILE A 57 3.06 23.61 -8.10
CA ILE A 57 2.35 24.82 -8.51
C ILE A 57 1.64 25.38 -7.28
N ILE A 58 1.99 26.58 -6.86
CA ILE A 58 1.34 27.29 -5.74
C ILE A 58 0.41 28.35 -6.34
N ASP A 59 -0.88 28.28 -6.02
CA ASP A 59 -1.83 29.30 -6.45
C ASP A 59 -1.96 30.47 -5.46
N GLU A 60 -2.81 31.44 -5.81
CA GLU A 60 -3.06 32.66 -5.04
C GLU A 60 -3.65 32.38 -3.64
N ASN A 61 -4.24 31.20 -3.43
CA ASN A 61 -4.82 30.76 -2.15
C ASN A 61 -3.82 29.98 -1.28
N ASP A 62 -2.54 29.93 -1.68
CA ASP A 62 -1.50 29.09 -1.05
C ASP A 62 -1.81 27.57 -1.16
N GLU A 63 -2.66 27.16 -2.11
CA GLU A 63 -2.89 25.75 -2.39
C GLU A 63 -1.79 25.20 -3.30
N VAL A 64 -1.29 24.00 -2.95
CA VAL A 64 -0.23 23.32 -3.68
C VAL A 64 -0.84 22.27 -4.60
N LYS A 65 -0.56 22.40 -5.89
CA LYS A 65 -0.82 21.41 -6.93
C LYS A 65 0.51 20.83 -7.38
N THR A 66 0.51 19.61 -7.91
CA THR A 66 1.73 18.94 -8.39
C THR A 66 1.48 18.31 -9.76
N MET A 67 2.51 18.29 -10.60
CA MET A 67 2.54 17.59 -11.87
C MET A 67 3.68 16.59 -11.89
N PHE A 68 3.35 15.37 -12.32
CA PHE A 68 4.28 14.26 -12.55
C PHE A 68 4.14 13.83 -14.02
N SER A 69 5.18 13.26 -14.62
CA SER A 69 5.01 12.55 -15.89
C SER A 69 3.99 11.42 -15.74
N ILE A 70 3.24 11.16 -16.82
CA ILE A 70 2.29 10.05 -16.88
C ILE A 70 2.99 8.72 -16.58
N LYS A 71 4.24 8.56 -17.04
CA LYS A 71 5.06 7.38 -16.76
C LYS A 71 5.26 7.20 -15.25
N THR A 72 5.66 8.25 -14.54
CA THR A 72 5.84 8.20 -13.08
C THR A 72 4.54 7.86 -12.36
N LEU A 73 3.39 8.38 -12.81
CA LEU A 73 2.08 8.02 -12.25
C LEU A 73 1.75 6.54 -12.47
N ILE A 74 1.98 6.02 -13.68
CA ILE A 74 1.74 4.60 -13.99
C ILE A 74 2.64 3.71 -13.12
N ASP A 75 3.93 4.01 -13.04
CA ASP A 75 4.89 3.25 -12.24
C ASP A 75 4.49 3.26 -10.75
N PHE A 76 4.01 4.40 -10.25
CA PHE A 76 3.49 4.51 -8.89
C PHE A 76 2.27 3.61 -8.65
N PHE A 77 1.28 3.64 -9.55
CA PHE A 77 0.09 2.79 -9.43
C PHE A 77 0.42 1.29 -9.51
N GLN A 78 1.36 0.90 -10.37
CA GLN A 78 1.82 -0.48 -10.47
C GLN A 78 2.47 -0.93 -9.16
N LYS A 79 3.41 -0.15 -8.63
CA LYS A 79 4.06 -0.44 -7.33
C LYS A 79 3.06 -0.48 -6.19
N ALA A 80 2.10 0.44 -6.15
CA ALA A 80 1.05 0.45 -5.13
C ALA A 80 0.20 -0.83 -5.20
N LYS A 81 -0.14 -1.29 -6.40
CA LYS A 81 -0.87 -2.55 -6.61
C LYS A 81 -0.04 -3.77 -6.18
N GLU A 82 1.25 -3.79 -6.50
CA GLU A 82 2.17 -4.85 -6.06
C GLU A 82 2.28 -4.91 -4.54
N ILE A 83 2.44 -3.76 -3.88
CA ILE A 83 2.48 -3.66 -2.41
C ILE A 83 1.16 -4.15 -1.81
N GLN A 84 0.02 -3.77 -2.40
CA GLN A 84 -1.29 -4.24 -1.96
C GLN A 84 -1.39 -5.76 -2.04
N ARG A 85 -1.00 -6.36 -3.18
CA ARG A 85 -0.99 -7.81 -3.37
C ARG A 85 -0.07 -8.49 -2.36
N HIS A 86 1.16 -7.99 -2.20
CA HIS A 86 2.13 -8.57 -1.28
C HIS A 86 1.65 -8.51 0.18
N ASN A 87 1.04 -7.40 0.59
CA ASN A 87 0.43 -7.29 1.92
C ASN A 87 -0.74 -8.28 2.11
N PHE A 88 -1.52 -8.54 1.07
CA PHE A 88 -2.58 -9.54 1.12
C PHE A 88 -2.00 -10.96 1.26
N GLU A 89 -1.03 -11.31 0.42
CA GLU A 89 -0.30 -12.59 0.48
C GLU A 89 0.28 -12.82 1.88
N LEU A 90 1.03 -11.86 2.43
CA LEU A 90 1.62 -11.95 3.76
C LEU A 90 0.58 -12.17 4.87
N ARG A 91 -0.59 -11.50 4.78
CA ARG A 91 -1.67 -11.70 5.75
C ARG A 91 -2.26 -13.10 5.64
N LEU A 92 -2.39 -13.63 4.42
CA LEU A 92 -2.86 -14.99 4.17
C LEU A 92 -1.85 -16.02 4.69
N GLU A 93 -0.56 -15.85 4.41
CA GLU A 93 0.52 -16.69 4.94
C GLU A 93 0.44 -16.76 6.46
N LYS A 94 0.35 -15.60 7.13
CA LYS A 94 0.23 -15.52 8.58
C LYS A 94 -1.00 -16.25 9.11
N ALA A 95 -2.16 -16.08 8.48
CA ALA A 95 -3.40 -16.72 8.90
C ALA A 95 -3.33 -18.26 8.76
N ILE A 96 -2.69 -18.75 7.69
CA ILE A 96 -2.46 -20.19 7.49
C ILE A 96 -1.54 -20.73 8.58
N TYR A 97 -0.40 -20.07 8.83
CA TYR A 97 0.58 -20.51 9.83
C TYR A 97 -0.01 -20.58 11.25
N GLN A 98 -0.92 -19.67 11.60
CA GLN A 98 -1.59 -19.67 12.91
C GLN A 98 -2.43 -20.95 13.16
N GLN A 99 -2.84 -21.64 12.10
CA GLN A 99 -3.63 -22.88 12.18
C GLN A 99 -2.77 -24.14 12.07
N ILE A 100 -1.44 -24.01 12.00
CA ILE A 100 -0.46 -25.10 12.00
C ILE A 100 -0.74 -26.11 10.85
N PRO A 101 -0.47 -25.73 9.59
CA PRO A 101 -0.71 -26.60 8.45
C PRO A 101 0.23 -27.81 8.47
N ILE A 102 -0.25 -28.95 7.98
CA ILE A 102 0.59 -30.13 7.72
C ILE A 102 1.48 -29.89 6.52
N ASP A 103 0.87 -29.43 5.43
CA ASP A 103 1.56 -28.93 4.24
C ASP A 103 1.05 -27.53 3.93
N PHE A 104 1.96 -26.55 3.99
CA PHE A 104 1.63 -25.16 3.73
C PHE A 104 1.17 -24.94 2.29
N HIS A 105 1.79 -25.62 1.32
CA HIS A 105 1.51 -25.40 -0.09
C HIS A 105 0.11 -25.88 -0.47
N ASP A 106 -0.31 -27.02 0.08
CA ASP A 106 -1.66 -27.55 -0.14
C ASP A 106 -2.73 -26.61 0.43
N VAL A 107 -2.54 -26.12 1.65
CA VAL A 107 -3.45 -25.14 2.26
C VAL A 107 -3.49 -23.84 1.46
N TRP A 108 -2.34 -23.37 0.97
CA TRP A 108 -2.24 -22.18 0.15
C TRP A 108 -3.07 -22.28 -1.13
N ILE A 109 -2.96 -23.40 -1.86
CA ILE A 109 -3.72 -23.63 -3.09
C ILE A 109 -5.22 -23.61 -2.81
N VAL A 110 -5.67 -24.33 -1.77
CA VAL A 110 -7.09 -24.39 -1.39
C VAL A 110 -7.61 -23.03 -0.94
N ALA A 111 -6.81 -22.27 -0.18
CA ALA A 111 -7.19 -20.93 0.26
C ALA A 111 -7.32 -19.95 -0.91
N MET A 112 -6.37 -19.98 -1.85
CA MET A 112 -6.43 -19.14 -3.05
C MET A 112 -7.62 -19.49 -3.95
N ASP A 113 -7.97 -20.77 -4.09
CA ASP A 113 -9.16 -21.20 -4.84
C ASP A 113 -10.46 -20.67 -4.19
N GLU A 114 -10.57 -20.76 -2.87
CA GLU A 114 -11.75 -20.24 -2.14
C GLU A 114 -11.82 -18.70 -2.20
N ILE A 115 -10.68 -18.01 -2.14
CA ILE A 115 -10.58 -16.55 -2.36
C ILE A 115 -11.07 -16.20 -3.78
N GLN A 116 -10.58 -16.90 -4.80
CA GLN A 116 -10.96 -16.63 -6.19
C GLN A 116 -12.46 -16.83 -6.40
N LYS A 117 -13.07 -17.84 -5.76
CA LYS A 117 -14.53 -18.03 -5.75
C LYS A 117 -15.26 -16.85 -5.12
N GLN A 118 -14.81 -16.34 -3.97
CA GLN A 118 -15.43 -15.17 -3.34
C GLN A 118 -15.31 -13.91 -4.19
N ILE A 119 -14.16 -13.72 -4.86
CA ILE A 119 -13.93 -12.60 -5.78
C ILE A 119 -14.87 -12.69 -6.99
N ASN A 120 -14.97 -13.88 -7.60
CA ASN A 120 -15.87 -14.12 -8.73
C ASN A 120 -17.35 -13.89 -8.35
N ASN A 121 -17.71 -14.11 -7.08
CA ASN A 121 -19.04 -13.83 -6.54
C ASN A 121 -19.27 -12.35 -6.19
N GLY A 122 -18.31 -11.46 -6.50
CA GLY A 122 -18.43 -10.01 -6.33
C GLY A 122 -17.77 -9.43 -5.08
N THR A 123 -17.06 -10.24 -4.29
CA THR A 123 -16.32 -9.77 -3.11
C THR A 123 -15.02 -9.08 -3.54
N LYS A 124 -14.70 -7.94 -2.93
CA LYS A 124 -13.38 -7.32 -3.14
C LYS A 124 -12.34 -8.05 -2.29
N GLU A 125 -11.17 -8.33 -2.85
CA GLU A 125 -10.03 -8.96 -2.17
C GLU A 125 -9.70 -8.31 -0.81
N ALA A 126 -9.78 -6.98 -0.73
CA ALA A 126 -9.52 -6.22 0.50
C ALA A 126 -10.53 -6.48 1.65
N ASN A 127 -11.72 -7.01 1.34
CA ASN A 127 -12.80 -7.25 2.29
C ASN A 127 -12.87 -8.71 2.77
N ILE A 128 -11.96 -9.58 2.30
CA ILE A 128 -11.96 -10.98 2.68
C ILE A 128 -11.41 -11.11 4.11
N ASP A 129 -12.21 -11.71 4.99
CA ASP A 129 -11.76 -12.12 6.32
C ASP A 129 -10.95 -13.41 6.21
N LEU A 130 -9.63 -13.26 6.23
CA LEU A 130 -8.67 -14.36 6.07
C LEU A 130 -8.71 -15.32 7.26
N GLU A 131 -8.99 -14.86 8.48
CA GLU A 131 -9.03 -15.74 9.66
C GLU A 131 -10.26 -16.66 9.60
N GLN A 132 -11.41 -16.10 9.23
CA GLN A 132 -12.62 -16.89 9.00
C GLN A 132 -12.45 -17.84 7.81
N LEU A 133 -11.81 -17.39 6.73
CA LEU A 133 -11.52 -18.21 5.56
C LEU A 133 -10.72 -19.47 5.96
N ILE A 134 -9.58 -19.30 6.65
CA ILE A 134 -8.74 -20.43 7.04
C ILE A 134 -9.47 -21.32 8.05
N THR A 135 -10.24 -20.75 8.98
CA THR A 135 -11.05 -21.54 9.92
C THR A 135 -12.06 -22.42 9.19
N ASN A 136 -12.72 -21.89 8.17
CA ASN A 136 -13.66 -22.65 7.34
C ASN A 136 -12.94 -23.74 6.54
N ILE A 137 -11.74 -23.47 6.03
CA ILE A 137 -10.93 -24.47 5.33
C ILE A 137 -10.50 -25.58 6.29
N HIS A 138 -10.10 -25.25 7.52
CA HIS A 138 -9.74 -26.24 8.54
C HIS A 138 -10.93 -27.16 8.88
N ILE A 139 -12.15 -26.62 8.94
CA ILE A 139 -13.36 -27.42 9.16
C ILE A 139 -13.66 -28.32 7.95
N LYS A 140 -13.56 -27.80 6.72
CA LYS A 140 -13.86 -28.54 5.48
C LYS A 140 -12.79 -29.59 5.14
N HIS A 141 -11.54 -29.31 5.47
CA HIS A 141 -10.36 -30.10 5.13
C HIS A 141 -9.46 -30.29 6.37
N PRO A 142 -9.92 -31.05 7.39
CA PRO A 142 -9.16 -31.24 8.63
C PRO A 142 -7.83 -31.96 8.41
N ASN A 143 -7.72 -32.74 7.33
CA ASN A 143 -6.51 -33.45 6.93
C ASN A 143 -5.36 -32.53 6.47
N LEU A 144 -5.61 -31.23 6.31
CA LEU A 144 -4.58 -30.26 5.93
C LEU A 144 -3.90 -29.59 7.13
N PHE A 145 -4.42 -29.78 8.34
CA PHE A 145 -3.94 -29.11 9.55
C PHE A 145 -3.66 -30.11 10.68
N PHE A 146 -2.74 -29.76 11.56
CA PHE A 146 -2.42 -30.63 12.69
C PHE A 146 -3.51 -30.58 13.77
N ASN A 147 -4.06 -31.74 14.10
CA ASN A 147 -4.96 -31.87 15.25
C ASN A 147 -4.16 -32.05 16.55
N MET A 148 -3.98 -30.95 17.29
CA MET A 148 -3.26 -30.94 18.57
C MET A 148 -3.83 -31.92 19.60
N LYS A 149 -5.15 -32.20 19.57
CA LYS A 149 -5.78 -33.16 20.50
C LYS A 149 -5.32 -34.59 20.21
N GLU A 150 -5.25 -34.96 18.93
CA GLU A 150 -4.76 -36.28 18.51
C GLU A 150 -3.27 -36.45 18.80
N MET A 151 -2.48 -35.38 18.61
CA MET A 151 -1.05 -35.40 18.95
C MET A 151 -0.83 -35.60 20.45
N ALA A 152 -1.54 -34.86 21.31
CA ALA A 152 -1.42 -34.98 22.76
C ALA A 152 -1.80 -36.39 23.27
N GLN A 153 -2.83 -37.01 22.68
CA GLN A 153 -3.24 -38.37 23.03
C GLN A 153 -2.22 -39.43 22.56
N LYS A 154 -1.61 -39.26 21.39
CA LYS A 154 -0.57 -40.18 20.88
C LYS A 154 0.70 -40.13 21.73
N VAL A 155 1.12 -38.95 22.19
CA VAL A 155 2.29 -38.81 23.07
C VAL A 155 2.04 -39.50 24.43
N GLN A 156 0.87 -39.29 25.04
CA GLN A 156 0.53 -39.94 26.33
C GLN A 156 0.44 -41.47 26.24
N ASN A 157 0.08 -42.03 25.09
CA ASN A 157 -0.01 -43.48 24.90
C ASN A 157 1.35 -44.13 24.59
N ASN A 158 2.27 -43.42 23.93
CA ASN A 158 3.62 -43.95 23.62
C ASN A 158 4.59 -43.90 24.82
N GLU A 159 4.35 -43.07 25.83
CA GLU A 159 5.14 -43.04 27.07
C GLU A 159 4.74 -44.13 28.09
N ARG A 160 3.71 -44.94 27.77
CA ARG A 160 3.20 -46.01 28.65
C ARG A 160 3.63 -47.43 28.24
N LEU A 161 4.63 -47.55 27.36
CA LEU A 161 5.20 -48.83 26.90
C LEU A 161 6.59 -49.08 27.48
#